data_AF-A0A2R6LAB7-F1
#
_entry.id   AF-A0A2R6LAB7-F1
#
_cell.length_a   1.000
_cell.length_b   1.000
_cell.length_c   1.000
_cell.angle_alpha   90.00
_cell.angle_beta   90.00
_cell.angle_gamma   90.00
#
_symmetry.space_group_name_H-M   'P 1'
#
loop_
_entity.id
_entity.type
_entity.pdbx_description
1 polymer ?
#
loop_
_entity_poly.entity_id
_entity_poly.type
_entity_poly.pdbx_seq_one_letter_code
_entity_poly.pdbx_strand_id
1 'polypeptide(L)'
;MFGLLQIGGIPGGPELLIVLLLAVLLFGASKIPKLARASGEAIGEFQKGREEVESELEEMRDQPGEATTASASGSSETTQSQSETEEFVDTEPVTADAEE
;
A
#
# COMPACT_ATOMS: atom_id res chain seq x y z
N MET A 1 -5.53 25.97 -31.41
CA MET A 1 -4.39 26.70 -30.81
C MET A 1 -4.69 26.83 -29.32
N PHE A 2 -4.36 25.78 -28.57
CA PHE A 2 -4.59 25.65 -27.13
C PHE A 2 -3.68 26.64 -26.40
N GLY A 3 -4.25 27.77 -26.01
CA GLY A 3 -3.52 28.89 -25.43
C GLY A 3 -2.94 28.55 -24.06
N LEU A 4 -1.62 28.36 -24.06
CA LEU A 4 -0.56 28.73 -23.12
C LEU A 4 -0.86 29.84 -22.06
N LEU A 5 -2.02 29.85 -21.39
CA LEU A 5 -2.41 30.92 -20.46
C LEU A 5 -3.01 30.38 -19.15
N GLN A 6 -2.17 29.74 -18.33
CA GLN A 6 -2.43 29.54 -16.90
C GLN A 6 -1.15 29.78 -16.07
N ILE A 7 -0.74 31.04 -16.04
CA ILE A 7 0.14 31.56 -14.97
C ILE A 7 -0.77 31.70 -13.74
N GLY A 8 -0.99 30.59 -13.05
CA GLY A 8 -1.99 30.55 -11.97
C GLY A 8 -2.15 29.18 -11.32
N GLY A 9 -1.06 28.40 -11.22
CA GLY A 9 -0.87 27.30 -10.27
C GLY A 9 -1.77 26.05 -10.34
N ILE A 10 -3.00 26.15 -10.86
CA ILE A 10 -3.94 25.03 -10.87
C ILE A 10 -4.41 24.80 -12.31
N PRO A 11 -4.00 23.67 -12.95
CA PRO A 11 -4.55 23.25 -14.24
C PRO A 11 -6.07 23.28 -14.17
N GLY A 12 -6.71 23.97 -15.11
CA GLY A 12 -8.15 23.92 -15.30
C GLY A 12 -8.65 22.48 -15.47
N GLY A 13 -9.97 22.30 -15.34
CA GLY A 13 -10.62 20.99 -15.48
C GLY A 13 -10.15 20.15 -16.68
N PRO A 14 -9.97 20.73 -17.90
CA PRO A 14 -9.48 19.98 -19.05
C PRO A 14 -8.04 19.47 -18.90
N GLU A 15 -7.12 20.28 -18.38
CA GLU A 15 -5.73 19.91 -18.17
C GLU A 15 -5.60 18.79 -17.13
N LEU A 16 -6.40 18.85 -16.06
CA LEU A 16 -6.45 17.79 -15.05
C LEU A 16 -6.96 16.46 -15.64
N LEU A 17 -7.92 16.51 -16.56
CA LEU A 17 -8.40 15.34 -17.30
C LEU A 17 -7.31 14.70 -18.17
N ILE A 18 -6.46 15.52 -18.81
CA ILE A 18 -5.32 15.03 -19.60
C ILE A 18 -4.28 14.34 -18.71
N VAL A 19 -3.95 14.94 -17.57
CA VAL A 19 -3.02 14.33 -16.60
C VAL A 19 -3.59 13.03 -16.04
N LEU A 20 -4.88 12.99 -15.71
CA LEU A 20 -5.56 11.78 -15.26
C LEU A 20 -5.52 10.69 -16.33
N LEU A 21 -5.76 11.05 -17.60
CA LEU A 21 -5.69 10.10 -18.71
C LEU A 21 -4.28 9.52 -18.85
N LEU A 22 -3.23 10.35 -18.77
CA LEU A 22 -1.84 9.87 -18.78
C LEU A 22 -1.56 8.94 -17.59
N ALA A 23 -1.98 9.30 -16.38
CA ALA A 23 -1.83 8.44 -15.21
C ALA A 23 -2.54 7.08 -15.41
N VAL A 24 -3.72 7.08 -16.01
CA VAL A 24 -4.46 5.85 -16.36
C VAL A 24 -3.74 5.03 -17.44
N LEU A 25 -3.03 5.65 -18.39
CA LEU A 25 -2.23 4.91 -19.37
C LEU A 25 -1.00 4.25 -18.73
N LEU A 26 -0.32 4.96 -17.81
CA LEU A 26 0.87 4.46 -17.13
C LEU A 26 0.54 3.36 -16.11
N PHE A 27 -0.46 3.60 -15.28
CA PHE A 27 -0.82 2.71 -14.17
C PHE A 27 -1.96 1.74 -14.53
N GLY A 28 -2.80 2.06 -15.51
CA GLY A 28 -3.99 1.28 -15.86
C GLY A 28 -5.25 1.74 -15.10
N ALA A 29 -6.41 1.68 -15.76
CA ALA A 29 -7.69 2.13 -15.21
C ALA A 29 -8.13 1.37 -13.96
N SER A 30 -7.59 0.17 -13.72
CA SER A 30 -7.92 -0.68 -12.58
C SER A 30 -7.00 -0.48 -11.37
N LYS A 31 -5.77 0.02 -11.55
CA LYS A 31 -4.80 0.13 -10.44
C LYS A 31 -5.11 1.29 -9.50
N ILE A 32 -5.39 2.48 -10.03
CA ILE A 32 -5.74 3.66 -9.23
C ILE A 32 -6.92 3.39 -8.27
N PRO A 33 -8.09 2.90 -8.74
CA PRO A 33 -9.22 2.63 -7.84
C PRO A 33 -8.94 1.46 -6.88
N LYS A 34 -8.17 0.46 -7.29
CA LYS A 34 -7.81 -0.66 -6.42
C LYS A 34 -6.90 -0.21 -5.26
N LEU A 35 -5.90 0.63 -5.55
CA LEU A 35 -5.04 1.23 -4.54
C LEU A 35 -5.84 2.13 -3.60
N ALA A 36 -6.71 3.00 -4.15
CA ALA A 36 -7.55 3.87 -3.35
C ALA A 36 -8.46 3.09 -2.40
N ARG A 37 -9.05 1.96 -2.84
CA ARG A 37 -9.85 1.09 -1.98
C ARG A 37 -9.03 0.46 -0.86
N ALA A 38 -7.89 -0.16 -1.18
CA ALA A 38 -7.04 -0.81 -0.18
C ALA A 38 -6.49 0.20 0.85
N SER A 39 -6.03 1.37 0.40
CA SER A 39 -5.60 2.45 1.28
C SER A 39 -6.76 3.01 2.11
N GLY A 40 -7.95 3.17 1.53
CA GLY A 40 -9.13 3.65 2.23
C GLY A 40 -9.59 2.68 3.33
N GLU A 41 -9.57 1.38 3.05
CA GLU A 41 -9.91 0.34 4.02
C GLU A 41 -8.90 0.31 5.17
N ALA A 42 -7.60 0.36 4.85
CA ALA A 42 -6.54 0.42 5.87
C ALA A 42 -6.66 1.67 6.76
N ILE A 43 -6.92 2.84 6.17
CA ILE A 43 -7.14 4.09 6.93
C ILE A 43 -8.40 3.99 7.78
N GLY A 44 -9.48 3.39 7.26
CA GLY A 44 -10.75 3.22 7.96
C GLY A 44 -10.61 2.33 9.21
N GLU A 45 -10.03 1.14 9.06
CA GLU A 45 -9.79 0.23 10.19
C GLU A 45 -8.81 0.82 11.20
N PHE A 46 -7.79 1.55 10.74
CA PHE A 46 -6.88 2.27 11.63
C PHE A 46 -7.61 3.35 12.44
N GLN A 47 -8.52 4.09 11.82
CA GLN A 47 -9.27 5.13 12.50
C GLN A 47 -10.21 4.56 13.56
N LYS A 48 -10.87 3.43 13.24
CA LYS A 48 -11.73 2.69 14.17
C LYS A 48 -10.94 2.13 15.36
N GLY A 49 -9.79 1.48 15.12
CA GLY A 49 -8.94 0.98 16.20
C GLY A 49 -8.40 2.10 17.09
N ARG A 50 -8.14 3.29 16.54
CA ARG A 50 -7.76 4.47 17.36
C ARG A 50 -8.88 4.95 18.26
N GLU A 51 -10.12 4.96 17.77
CA GLU A 51 -11.30 5.36 18.54
C GLU A 51 -11.60 4.36 19.67
N GLU A 52 -11.49 3.05 19.39
CA GLU A 52 -11.62 2.00 20.43
C GLU A 52 -10.56 2.16 21.53
N VAL A 53 -9.30 2.38 21.16
CA VAL A 53 -8.21 2.60 22.12
C VAL A 53 -8.45 3.88 22.94
N GLU A 54 -8.88 4.98 22.32
CA GLU A 54 -9.19 6.23 23.03
C GLU A 54 -10.34 6.04 24.03
N SER A 55 -11.40 5.34 23.63
CA SER A 55 -12.52 4.97 24.52
C SER A 55 -12.07 4.10 25.68
N GLU A 56 -11.25 3.07 25.44
CA GLU A 56 -10.71 2.21 26.50
C GLU A 56 -9.83 3.00 27.48
N LEU A 57 -9.00 3.92 26.98
CA LEU A 57 -8.17 4.78 27.82
C LEU A 57 -8.98 5.75 28.68
N GLU A 58 -10.10 6.26 28.16
CA GLU A 58 -11.02 7.13 28.89
C GLU A 58 -11.76 6.35 29.98
N GLU A 59 -12.27 5.15 29.66
CA GLU A 59 -12.91 4.23 30.61
C GLU A 59 -11.95 3.79 31.73
N MET A 60 -10.68 3.55 31.42
CA MET A 60 -9.63 3.24 32.41
C MET A 60 -9.29 4.45 33.29
N ARG A 61 -9.42 5.68 32.78
CA ARG A 61 -9.18 6.90 33.55
C ARG A 61 -10.27 7.16 34.58
N ASP A 62 -11.50 6.76 34.28
CA ASP A 62 -12.66 6.98 35.14
C ASP A 62 -12.91 5.85 36.17
N GLN A 63 -12.16 4.73 36.12
CA GLN A 63 -12.21 3.66 37.12
C GLN A 63 -10.90 3.51 37.92
N PRO A 64 -10.80 4.03 39.16
CA PRO A 64 -9.64 3.79 40.00
C PRO A 64 -9.76 2.42 40.69
N GLY A 65 -9.19 1.41 40.05
CA GLY A 65 -8.73 0.19 40.72
C GLY A 65 -9.56 -1.07 40.48
N GLU A 66 -9.11 -1.90 39.55
CA GLU A 66 -8.89 -3.33 39.80
C GLU A 66 -7.86 -3.84 38.78
N ALA A 67 -6.94 -4.68 39.27
CA ALA A 67 -5.76 -5.11 38.56
C ALA A 67 -6.02 -6.42 37.76
N THR A 68 -5.02 -6.78 36.95
CA THR A 68 -4.57 -8.19 36.76
C THR A 68 -5.22 -9.00 35.61
N THR A 69 -4.45 -9.09 34.52
CA THR A 69 -4.01 -10.35 33.88
C THR A 69 -5.03 -11.19 33.10
N ALA A 70 -4.93 -11.13 31.77
CA ALA A 70 -4.99 -12.25 30.81
C ALA A 70 -4.96 -11.61 29.40
N SER A 71 -4.24 -12.07 28.39
CA SER A 71 -3.32 -13.17 28.22
C SER A 71 -2.65 -12.86 26.88
N ALA A 72 -1.33 -12.70 26.87
CA ALA A 72 -0.57 -13.03 25.68
C ALA A 72 -0.90 -14.50 25.37
N SER A 73 -1.54 -14.76 24.24
CA SER A 73 -1.64 -16.11 23.67
C SER A 73 -1.11 -16.01 22.25
N GLY A 74 0.16 -16.34 22.10
CA GLY A 74 0.71 -16.69 20.81
C GLY A 74 0.26 -18.10 20.43
N SER A 75 -0.01 -18.31 19.15
CA SER A 75 0.46 -19.51 18.47
C SER A 75 0.61 -19.24 16.98
N SER A 76 1.82 -19.52 16.53
CA SER A 76 2.30 -19.58 15.16
C SER A 76 1.69 -20.79 14.44
N GLU A 77 1.36 -20.65 13.15
CA GLU A 77 1.58 -21.65 12.08
C GLU A 77 1.32 -20.97 10.73
N THR A 78 2.37 -20.62 9.99
CA THR A 78 2.87 -21.38 8.83
C THR A 78 1.89 -21.37 7.63
N THR A 79 2.23 -20.60 6.60
CA THR A 79 2.59 -21.14 5.27
C THR A 79 2.87 -19.97 4.33
N GLN A 80 4.17 -19.71 4.16
CA GLN A 80 4.71 -19.09 2.96
C GLN A 80 4.31 -19.97 1.76
N SER A 81 3.49 -19.46 0.86
CA SER A 81 3.39 -19.99 -0.50
C SER A 81 4.12 -19.03 -1.41
N GLN A 82 5.44 -19.19 -1.46
CA GLN A 82 6.27 -18.72 -2.57
C GLN A 82 5.80 -19.47 -3.82
N SER A 83 5.24 -18.74 -4.79
CA SER A 83 5.12 -19.20 -6.17
C SER A 83 6.35 -18.68 -6.91
N GLU A 84 7.48 -19.35 -6.70
CA GLU A 84 8.64 -19.28 -7.58
C GLU A 84 8.54 -20.52 -8.48
N THR A 85 8.23 -20.31 -9.75
CA THR A 85 8.22 -21.36 -10.78
C THR A 85 8.42 -20.65 -12.12
N GLU A 86 9.50 -21.06 -12.77
CA GLU A 86 9.98 -20.73 -14.11
C GLU A 86 10.52 -19.31 -14.37
N GLU A 87 11.84 -19.12 -14.24
CA GLU A 87 12.69 -18.78 -15.41
C GLU A 87 14.17 -19.06 -15.08
N PHE A 88 14.49 -20.34 -14.89
CA PHE A 88 15.87 -20.82 -15.01
C PHE A 88 16.12 -21.03 -16.52
N VAL A 89 16.67 -20.00 -17.16
CA VAL A 89 17.26 -20.15 -18.50
C VAL A 89 18.60 -20.85 -18.31
N ASP A 90 18.63 -22.14 -18.62
CA ASP A 90 19.85 -22.85 -19.00
C ASP A 90 20.46 -22.15 -20.23
N THR A 91 21.32 -21.17 -19.98
CA THR A 91 22.39 -20.82 -20.92
C THR A 91 23.70 -21.05 -20.18
N GLU A 92 24.39 -22.08 -20.67
CA GLU A 92 25.58 -22.71 -20.12
C GLU A 92 26.70 -21.72 -19.72
N PRO A 93 27.54 -22.07 -18.73
CA PRO A 93 28.65 -21.24 -18.30
C PRO A 93 29.70 -21.08 -19.39
N VAL A 94 30.15 -19.82 -19.53
CA VAL A 94 31.37 -19.41 -20.23
C VAL A 94 32.53 -20.32 -19.83
N THR A 95 33.04 -21.10 -20.79
CA THR A 95 34.41 -21.63 -20.72
C THR A 95 35.35 -20.56 -21.25
N ALA A 96 36.07 -19.94 -20.33
CA ALA A 96 37.28 -19.21 -20.64
C ALA A 96 38.37 -20.21 -21.04
N ASP A 97 38.87 -20.07 -22.27
CA ASP A 97 40.14 -20.58 -22.77
C ASP A 97 40.83 -19.32 -23.32
N ALA A 98 41.67 -18.62 -22.55
CA ALA A 98 43.07 -18.93 -22.28
C ALA A 98 43.88 -19.15 -23.58
N GLU A 99 44.82 -18.22 -23.78
CA GLU A 99 46.09 -18.37 -24.52
C GLU A 99 46.20 -17.80 -25.96
N GLU A 100 47.21 -16.91 -26.07
CA GLU A 100 47.89 -16.25 -27.22
C GLU A 100 47.14 -15.26 -28.13
#